data_AF-A0A3D6AIE9-F1
#
_entry.id   AF-A0A3D6AIE9-F1
#
_cell.length_a   1.000
_cell.length_b   1.000
_cell.length_c   1.000
_cell.angle_alpha   90.00
_cell.angle_beta   90.00
_cell.angle_gamma   90.00
#
_symmetry.space_group_name_H-M   'P 1'
#
loop_
_entity.id
_entity.type
_entity.pdbx_description
1 polymer ?
#
loop_
_entity_poly.entity_id
_entity_poly.type
_entity_poly.pdbx_seq_one_letter_code
_entity_poly.pdbx_strand_id
1 'polypeptide(L)'
;MACLSCHDGTQAMNTVANAPGSGLDGNAAWAAGIDTGAGWSGSHQSAGKMTGLAAVAADASGLKNDHPVGIQYAGGPNANGVPATGTYPKANFTDPDFKDASSAVLGGSQVWWVETGTTGRQKTDLPLYARTATVTFTDGSTSEVVNQPFVECASCHDPHSEKATFLRTENTNSAVCLACHDK
;
A
#
# COMPACT_ATOMS: atom_id res chain seq x y z
N MET A 1 -9.68 1.00 0.62
CA MET A 1 -8.87 0.60 -0.56
C MET A 1 -7.80 1.64 -0.84
N ALA A 2 -6.75 1.64 -0.05
CA ALA A 2 -5.58 2.48 -0.31
C ALA A 2 -4.75 1.97 -1.50
N CYS A 3 -5.01 0.75 -1.99
CA CYS A 3 -4.36 0.17 -3.18
C CYS A 3 -4.47 1.04 -4.45
N LEU A 4 -5.50 1.89 -4.57
CA LEU A 4 -5.68 2.82 -5.69
C LEU A 4 -4.77 4.07 -5.60
N SER A 5 -4.20 4.35 -4.43
CA SER A 5 -3.29 5.49 -4.23
C SER A 5 -1.90 5.24 -4.82
N CYS A 6 -1.45 3.97 -4.84
CA CYS A 6 -0.21 3.58 -5.54
C CYS A 6 -0.42 3.38 -7.05
N HIS A 7 -1.68 3.26 -7.49
CA HIS A 7 -2.05 3.15 -8.89
C HIS A 7 -2.03 4.51 -9.60
N ASP A 8 -2.48 5.58 -8.92
CA ASP A 8 -2.52 6.94 -9.47
C ASP A 8 -1.14 7.59 -9.64
N GLY A 9 -0.07 6.95 -9.14
CA GLY A 9 1.29 7.52 -9.12
C GLY A 9 2.27 7.01 -10.18
N THR A 10 2.19 5.74 -10.63
CA THR A 10 3.28 5.13 -11.43
C THR A 10 2.91 4.03 -12.43
N GLN A 11 1.69 3.47 -12.42
CA GLN A 11 1.28 2.46 -13.42
C GLN A 11 -0.06 2.83 -14.05
N ALA A 12 -0.15 2.73 -15.37
CA ALA A 12 -1.33 3.15 -16.12
C ALA A 12 -2.57 2.34 -15.73
N MET A 13 -3.73 3.02 -15.77
CA MET A 13 -5.02 2.57 -15.23
C MET A 13 -5.66 1.32 -15.85
N ASN A 14 -4.93 0.64 -16.72
CA ASN A 14 -5.34 -0.46 -17.56
C ASN A 14 -4.73 -1.82 -17.14
N THR A 15 -4.04 -1.90 -16.00
CA THR A 15 -3.40 -3.15 -15.52
C THR A 15 -3.99 -3.70 -14.22
N VAL A 16 -5.19 -3.27 -13.84
CA VAL A 16 -5.89 -3.76 -12.65
C VAL A 16 -6.23 -5.24 -12.82
N ALA A 17 -5.49 -6.11 -12.11
CA ALA A 17 -5.69 -7.56 -12.17
C ALA A 17 -7.00 -8.01 -11.48
N ASN A 18 -7.42 -7.30 -10.43
CA ASN A 18 -8.65 -7.58 -9.69
C ASN A 18 -9.48 -6.30 -9.53
N ALA A 19 -10.72 -6.32 -10.02
CA ALA A 19 -11.64 -5.22 -9.84
C ALA A 19 -12.00 -5.05 -8.34
N PRO A 20 -12.10 -3.80 -7.84
CA PRO A 20 -12.55 -3.54 -6.49
C PRO A 20 -14.05 -3.87 -6.33
N GLY A 21 -14.40 -4.63 -5.28
CA GLY A 21 -15.77 -4.95 -4.92
C GLY A 21 -15.88 -6.26 -4.15
N SER A 22 -16.71 -6.31 -3.11
CA SER A 22 -16.99 -7.53 -2.31
C SER A 22 -17.92 -8.53 -3.02
N GLY A 23 -17.96 -8.53 -4.36
CA GLY A 23 -18.88 -9.36 -5.14
C GLY A 23 -20.34 -8.92 -5.07
N LEU A 24 -20.63 -7.66 -4.72
CA LEU A 24 -21.97 -7.09 -4.87
C LEU A 24 -22.16 -6.66 -6.33
N ASP A 25 -23.31 -7.02 -6.90
CA ASP A 25 -23.72 -6.90 -8.32
C ASP A 25 -23.90 -5.44 -8.81
N GLY A 26 -22.92 -4.59 -8.53
CA GLY A 26 -22.73 -3.30 -9.14
C GLY A 26 -21.40 -3.31 -9.84
N ASN A 27 -21.41 -3.67 -11.11
CA ASN A 27 -20.30 -3.41 -12.01
C ASN A 27 -19.90 -1.93 -11.88
N ALA A 28 -18.84 -1.63 -11.13
CA ALA A 28 -18.04 -0.46 -11.43
C ALA A 28 -17.47 -0.72 -12.82
N ALA A 29 -18.22 -0.34 -13.85
CA ALA A 29 -17.77 -0.34 -15.22
C ALA A 29 -16.56 0.59 -15.23
N TRP A 30 -15.38 -0.01 -15.08
CA TRP A 30 -14.13 0.65 -15.33
C TRP A 30 -14.07 0.87 -16.83
N ALA A 31 -14.64 1.99 -17.28
CA ALA A 31 -14.45 2.48 -18.62
C ALA A 31 -12.99 2.97 -18.75
N ALA A 32 -12.04 2.05 -18.64
CA ALA A 32 -10.68 2.28 -19.10
C ALA A 32 -10.74 2.53 -20.59
N GLY A 33 -10.32 3.71 -21.01
CA GLY A 33 -9.82 3.92 -22.36
C GLY A 33 -10.86 3.97 -23.47
N ILE A 34 -12.07 4.45 -23.23
CA ILE A 34 -12.81 5.06 -24.34
C ILE A 34 -12.51 6.56 -24.34
N ASP A 35 -11.56 6.94 -25.19
CA ASP A 35 -11.61 8.24 -25.85
C ASP A 35 -12.91 8.27 -26.69
N THR A 36 -14.04 8.52 -26.05
CA THR A 36 -15.33 8.77 -26.74
C THR A 36 -15.34 10.18 -27.33
N GLY A 37 -14.20 10.91 -27.34
CA GLY A 37 -14.20 12.36 -27.45
C GLY A 37 -14.77 13.07 -26.21
N ALA A 38 -15.19 12.33 -25.18
CA ALA A 38 -15.51 12.89 -23.87
C ALA A 38 -14.22 12.91 -23.05
N GLY A 39 -13.46 13.99 -23.18
CA GLY A 39 -12.22 14.20 -22.42
C GLY A 39 -12.44 14.03 -20.91
N TRP A 40 -11.39 13.59 -20.22
CA TRP A 40 -11.36 13.49 -18.76
C TRP A 40 -11.85 14.79 -18.12
N SER A 41 -12.97 14.74 -17.38
CA SER A 41 -13.56 15.91 -16.73
C SER A 41 -13.52 15.76 -15.20
N GLY A 42 -12.96 16.75 -14.51
CA GLY A 42 -12.86 16.83 -13.05
C GLY A 42 -12.38 18.20 -12.58
N SER A 43 -12.33 18.43 -11.26
CA SER A 43 -12.01 19.74 -10.66
C SER A 43 -10.56 20.22 -10.89
N HIS A 44 -9.66 19.33 -11.33
CA HIS A 44 -8.21 19.60 -11.50
C HIS A 44 -7.73 19.34 -12.93
N GLN A 45 -8.58 19.66 -13.93
CA GLN A 45 -8.22 19.57 -15.35
C GLN A 45 -8.77 20.74 -16.17
N SER A 46 -8.10 21.03 -17.28
CA SER A 46 -8.59 21.91 -18.34
C SER A 46 -8.30 21.25 -19.69
N ALA A 47 -9.35 21.04 -20.49
CA ALA A 47 -9.28 20.39 -21.81
C ALA A 47 -8.56 19.03 -21.79
N GLY A 48 -8.80 18.21 -20.76
CA GLY A 48 -8.18 16.89 -20.59
C GLY A 48 -6.72 16.93 -20.15
N LYS A 49 -6.17 18.12 -19.86
CA LYS A 49 -4.82 18.28 -19.29
C LYS A 49 -4.91 18.61 -17.81
N MET A 50 -4.06 17.98 -17.00
CA MET A 50 -3.96 18.28 -15.58
C MET A 50 -3.60 19.76 -15.37
N THR A 51 -4.35 20.44 -14.50
CA THR A 51 -4.08 21.81 -14.07
C THR A 51 -3.65 21.78 -12.60
N GLY A 52 -2.71 22.66 -12.20
CA GLY A 52 -2.26 22.75 -10.80
C GLY A 52 -0.88 22.14 -10.50
N LEU A 53 -0.10 21.71 -11.50
CA LEU A 53 1.29 21.25 -11.29
C LEU A 53 2.18 22.29 -10.58
N ALA A 54 1.88 23.58 -10.75
CA ALA A 54 2.57 24.66 -10.04
C ALA A 54 2.35 24.62 -8.51
N ALA A 55 1.24 24.06 -8.03
CA ALA A 55 0.98 23.89 -6.60
C ALA A 55 1.82 22.74 -6.02
N VAL A 56 1.98 21.66 -6.78
CA VAL A 56 2.87 20.53 -6.45
C VAL A 56 4.33 20.98 -6.39
N ALA A 57 4.73 21.94 -7.23
CA ALA A 57 6.07 22.52 -7.23
C ALA A 57 6.31 23.54 -6.10
N ALA A 58 5.25 24.00 -5.42
CA ALA A 58 5.31 25.04 -4.39
C ALA A 58 5.22 24.51 -2.95
N ASP A 59 5.04 23.20 -2.74
CA ASP A 59 5.08 22.61 -1.40
C ASP A 59 6.50 22.65 -0.83
N ALA A 60 6.68 23.37 0.28
CA ALA A 60 7.94 23.44 1.02
C ALA A 60 8.38 22.08 1.61
N SER A 61 7.45 21.12 1.70
CA SER A 61 7.65 19.73 2.11
C SER A 61 8.00 18.81 0.91
N GLY A 62 7.91 19.33 -0.32
CA GLY A 62 8.02 18.60 -1.57
C GLY A 62 6.89 17.57 -1.76
N LEU A 63 7.07 16.62 -2.68
CA LEU A 63 6.11 15.55 -2.96
C LEU A 63 5.84 14.58 -1.78
N LYS A 64 6.47 14.80 -0.63
CA LYS A 64 6.39 13.91 0.55
C LYS A 64 5.00 13.92 1.20
N ASN A 65 4.24 15.00 1.01
CA ASN A 65 2.88 15.15 1.51
C ASN A 65 1.81 14.85 0.43
N ASP A 66 2.12 15.09 -0.84
CA ASP A 66 1.19 14.90 -1.97
C ASP A 66 1.20 13.49 -2.55
N HIS A 67 2.19 12.67 -2.17
CA HIS A 67 2.24 11.27 -2.51
C HIS A 67 2.71 10.49 -1.29
N PRO A 68 1.85 9.68 -0.65
CA PRO A 68 2.36 8.72 0.29
C PRO A 68 3.21 7.73 -0.52
N VAL A 69 4.54 7.87 -0.43
CA VAL A 69 5.50 6.92 -1.03
C VAL A 69 5.28 5.50 -0.47
N GLY A 70 4.45 5.36 0.56
CA GLY A 70 3.80 4.12 0.94
C GLY A 70 2.49 4.36 1.70
N ILE A 71 1.61 3.36 1.69
CA ILE A 71 0.36 3.32 2.46
C ILE A 71 0.63 2.64 3.80
N GLN A 72 0.15 3.20 4.90
CA GLN A 72 0.30 2.57 6.20
C GLN A 72 -0.40 1.20 6.22
N TYR A 73 0.34 0.14 6.55
CA TYR A 73 -0.22 -1.21 6.58
C TYR A 73 -1.28 -1.31 7.69
N ALA A 74 -2.42 -1.94 7.38
CA ALA A 74 -3.53 -2.18 8.31
C ALA A 74 -4.04 -0.94 9.07
N GLY A 75 -3.92 0.25 8.47
CA GLY A 75 -4.32 1.52 9.10
C GLY A 75 -3.45 1.92 10.30
N GLY A 76 -2.26 1.33 10.42
CA GLY A 76 -1.32 1.60 11.50
C GLY A 76 -1.65 0.88 12.81
N PRO A 77 -0.75 0.98 13.80
CA PRO A 77 -0.92 0.38 15.11
C PRO A 77 -2.03 1.10 15.89
N ASN A 78 -2.88 0.34 16.57
CA ASN A 78 -4.02 0.84 17.35
C ASN A 78 -3.69 1.07 18.84
N ALA A 79 -2.67 0.36 19.36
CA ALA A 79 -2.21 0.38 20.74
C ALA A 79 -0.85 -0.37 20.85
N ASN A 80 -0.26 -0.38 22.05
CA ASN A 80 0.87 -1.26 22.46
C ASN A 80 2.28 -0.96 21.93
N GLY A 81 2.51 0.21 21.32
CA GLY A 81 3.80 0.51 20.72
C GLY A 81 4.15 -0.46 19.59
N VAL A 82 5.28 -0.25 18.94
CA VAL A 82 5.68 -1.05 17.78
C VAL A 82 6.99 -1.76 18.11
N PRO A 83 7.03 -3.10 18.17
CA PRO A 83 8.24 -3.84 18.54
C PRO A 83 9.31 -3.69 17.45
N ALA A 84 10.58 -3.69 17.84
CA ALA A 84 11.70 -3.66 16.90
C ALA A 84 11.94 -5.02 16.22
N THR A 85 11.54 -6.12 16.84
CA THR A 85 11.73 -7.49 16.36
C THR A 85 10.62 -8.40 16.87
N GLY A 86 10.21 -9.36 16.04
CA GLY A 86 9.17 -10.34 16.34
C GLY A 86 7.88 -10.10 15.54
N THR A 87 6.89 -10.93 15.83
CA THR A 87 5.55 -10.83 15.25
C THR A 87 4.77 -9.71 15.91
N TYR A 88 4.12 -8.89 15.09
CA TYR A 88 3.15 -7.88 15.48
C TYR A 88 1.74 -8.38 15.11
N PRO A 89 0.95 -8.80 16.11
CA PRO A 89 -0.37 -9.39 15.88
C PRO A 89 -1.35 -8.42 15.24
N LYS A 90 -2.25 -8.93 14.39
CA LYS A 90 -3.28 -8.12 13.73
C LYS A 90 -4.21 -7.37 14.69
N ALA A 91 -4.41 -7.91 15.88
CA ALA A 91 -5.20 -7.26 16.94
C ALA A 91 -4.59 -5.92 17.40
N ASN A 92 -3.31 -5.68 17.11
CA ASN A 92 -2.63 -4.43 17.42
C ASN A 92 -2.66 -3.44 16.24
N PHE A 93 -3.28 -3.77 15.11
CA PHE A 93 -3.53 -2.84 14.01
C PHE A 93 -4.95 -2.25 14.08
N THR A 94 -5.12 -1.06 13.52
CA THR A 94 -6.42 -0.37 13.45
C THR A 94 -7.44 -1.17 12.62
N ASP A 95 -6.97 -1.82 11.56
CA ASP A 95 -7.80 -2.68 10.70
C ASP A 95 -7.51 -4.18 11.00
N PRO A 96 -8.46 -4.88 11.66
CA PRO A 96 -8.28 -6.29 12.05
C PRO A 96 -8.46 -7.29 10.90
N ASP A 97 -8.87 -6.83 9.71
CA ASP A 97 -9.02 -7.68 8.51
C ASP A 97 -7.68 -7.94 7.81
N PHE A 98 -6.58 -7.39 8.34
CA PHE A 98 -5.22 -7.67 7.90
C PHE A 98 -4.58 -8.81 8.69
N LYS A 99 -3.55 -9.42 8.12
CA LYS A 99 -2.74 -10.45 8.78
C LYS A 99 -1.68 -9.85 9.70
N ASP A 100 -1.10 -10.72 10.52
CA ASP A 100 0.06 -10.38 11.35
C ASP A 100 1.24 -9.93 10.48
N ALA A 101 1.99 -8.94 10.97
CA ALA A 101 3.24 -8.51 10.35
C ALA A 101 4.43 -9.01 11.18
N SER A 102 5.53 -9.37 10.53
CA SER A 102 6.77 -9.75 11.19
C SER A 102 7.82 -8.64 11.05
N SER A 103 8.67 -8.50 12.06
CA SER A 103 9.75 -7.51 12.10
C SER A 103 11.08 -8.09 12.58
N ALA A 104 12.17 -7.47 12.16
CA ALA A 104 13.51 -7.73 12.66
C ALA A 104 14.39 -6.48 12.48
N VAL A 105 15.53 -6.43 13.18
CA VAL A 105 16.59 -5.45 12.90
C VAL A 105 17.68 -6.12 12.08
N LEU A 106 17.87 -5.67 10.84
CA LEU A 106 18.93 -6.15 9.93
C LEU A 106 19.87 -4.99 9.59
N GLY A 107 21.16 -5.18 9.82
CA GLY A 107 22.16 -4.12 9.55
C GLY A 107 21.92 -2.82 10.33
N GLY A 108 21.25 -2.89 11.48
CA GLY A 108 20.88 -1.73 12.29
C GLY A 108 19.57 -1.03 11.85
N SER A 109 18.92 -1.51 10.79
CA SER A 109 17.64 -0.97 10.32
C SER A 109 16.50 -1.94 10.62
N GLN A 110 15.39 -1.41 11.12
CA GLN A 110 14.18 -2.19 11.28
C GLN A 110 13.57 -2.51 9.92
N VAL A 111 13.21 -3.77 9.70
CA VAL A 111 12.58 -4.27 8.50
C VAL A 111 11.30 -4.99 8.86
N TRP A 112 10.33 -4.95 7.95
CA TRP A 112 9.02 -5.56 8.13
C TRP A 112 8.65 -6.44 6.94
N TRP A 113 7.82 -7.44 7.16
CA TRP A 113 7.25 -8.26 6.10
C TRP A 113 5.96 -8.96 6.54
N VAL A 114 5.15 -9.37 5.56
CA VAL A 114 4.02 -10.30 5.76
C VAL A 114 4.45 -11.66 5.24
N GLU A 115 4.32 -12.68 6.08
CA GLU A 115 4.65 -14.07 5.77
C GLU A 115 3.66 -14.64 4.74
N THR A 116 4.16 -15.21 3.67
CA THR A 116 3.37 -15.77 2.55
C THR A 116 3.42 -17.31 2.48
N GLY A 117 4.14 -17.95 3.39
CA GLY A 117 4.42 -19.39 3.34
C GLY A 117 4.80 -20.01 4.68
N THR A 118 5.87 -20.82 4.68
CA THR A 118 6.41 -21.49 5.88
C THR A 118 7.18 -20.53 6.77
N THR A 119 7.33 -20.86 8.05
CA THR A 119 8.06 -20.06 9.05
C THR A 119 9.44 -19.60 8.59
N GLY A 120 9.67 -18.29 8.61
CA GLY A 120 10.95 -17.64 8.36
C GLY A 120 10.97 -16.90 7.02
N ARG A 121 11.63 -15.72 7.00
CA ARG A 121 11.61 -14.78 5.88
C ARG A 121 12.03 -15.40 4.54
N GLN A 122 11.16 -15.33 3.55
CA GLN A 122 11.35 -15.85 2.19
C GLN A 122 11.31 -14.75 1.14
N LYS A 123 11.72 -15.09 -0.09
CA LYS A 123 11.66 -14.17 -1.24
C LYS A 123 10.21 -13.85 -1.66
N THR A 124 9.28 -14.77 -1.40
CA THR A 124 7.85 -14.61 -1.71
C THR A 124 7.12 -13.70 -0.73
N ASP A 125 7.69 -13.46 0.45
CA ASP A 125 7.09 -12.60 1.45
C ASP A 125 6.98 -11.17 0.95
N LEU A 126 5.95 -10.48 1.41
CA LEU A 126 5.70 -9.11 1.03
C LEU A 126 6.47 -8.19 1.99
N PRO A 127 7.57 -7.55 1.58
CA PRO A 127 8.27 -6.61 2.44
C PRO A 127 7.38 -5.40 2.69
N LEU A 128 7.39 -4.93 3.94
CA LEU A 128 6.80 -3.66 4.32
C LEU A 128 7.94 -2.70 4.66
N TYR A 129 7.81 -1.46 4.22
CA TYR A 129 8.83 -0.45 4.35
C TYR A 129 8.69 0.25 5.69
N ALA A 130 9.78 0.24 6.47
CA ALA A 130 9.83 0.93 7.74
C ALA A 130 9.87 2.44 7.49
N ARG A 131 8.87 3.16 7.99
CA ARG A 131 8.89 4.61 8.03
C ARG A 131 8.67 5.09 9.45
N THR A 132 9.48 6.04 9.85
CA THR A 132 9.29 6.79 11.08
C THR A 132 8.11 7.73 10.89
N ALA A 133 7.06 7.53 11.67
CA ALA A 133 5.91 8.43 11.71
C ALA A 133 5.44 8.62 13.16
N THR A 134 4.87 9.78 13.43
CA THR A 134 4.10 10.01 14.66
C THR A 134 2.78 9.28 14.52
N VAL A 135 2.47 8.45 15.51
CA VAL A 135 1.23 7.68 15.55
C VAL A 135 0.24 8.43 16.42
N THR A 136 -0.98 8.61 15.93
CA THR A 136 -2.13 8.89 16.80
C THR A 136 -2.89 7.59 16.95
N PHE A 137 -2.91 7.04 18.16
CA PHE A 137 -3.67 5.84 18.48
C PHE A 137 -5.17 6.15 18.53
N THR A 138 -5.99 5.09 18.50
CA THR A 138 -7.45 5.20 18.50
C THR A 138 -8.00 5.88 19.76
N ASP A 139 -7.25 5.86 20.87
CA ASP A 139 -7.59 6.56 22.13
C ASP A 139 -7.19 8.06 22.14
N GLY A 140 -6.64 8.57 21.04
CA GLY A 140 -6.19 9.94 20.89
C GLY A 140 -4.80 10.22 21.48
N SER A 141 -4.14 9.22 22.09
CA SER A 141 -2.76 9.36 22.53
C SER A 141 -1.81 9.33 21.33
N THR A 142 -0.72 10.10 21.41
CA THR A 142 0.30 10.13 20.36
C THR A 142 1.56 9.40 20.82
N SER A 143 2.11 8.55 19.96
CA SER A 143 3.44 7.97 20.14
C SER A 143 4.41 8.62 19.16
N GLU A 144 5.42 9.27 19.72
CA GLU A 144 6.53 9.83 18.97
C GLU A 144 7.38 8.70 18.35
N VAL A 145 7.60 8.81 17.04
CA VAL A 145 8.74 8.21 16.32
C VAL A 145 8.88 6.70 16.51
N VAL A 146 7.91 5.93 16.01
CA VAL A 146 8.06 4.48 15.83
C VAL A 146 8.22 4.13 14.34
N ASN A 147 9.06 3.13 14.06
CA ASN A 147 9.22 2.58 12.71
C ASN A 147 8.04 1.68 12.39
N GLN A 148 7.12 2.16 11.57
CA GLN A 148 5.89 1.45 11.24
C GLN A 148 5.98 0.78 9.86
N PRO A 149 5.21 -0.30 9.63
CA PRO A 149 5.15 -0.94 8.33
C PRO A 149 4.28 -0.16 7.33
N PHE A 150 4.83 0.09 6.14
CA PHE A 150 4.13 0.67 4.99
C PHE A 150 4.17 -0.27 3.78
N VAL A 151 3.09 -0.30 3.00
CA VAL A 151 3.03 -0.95 1.70
C VAL A 151 3.51 0.02 0.64
N GLU A 152 4.49 -0.39 -0.17
CA GLU A 152 4.99 0.37 -1.32
C GLU A 152 4.96 -0.50 -2.58
N CYS A 153 5.36 0.06 -3.73
CA CYS A 153 5.34 -0.65 -5.02
C CYS A 153 6.09 -2.00 -4.94
N ALA A 154 7.25 -2.00 -4.29
CA ALA A 154 8.08 -3.19 -4.17
C ALA A 154 7.65 -4.15 -3.04
N SER A 155 6.55 -3.86 -2.32
CA SER A 155 5.89 -4.83 -1.46
C SER A 155 5.28 -5.97 -2.26
N CYS A 156 4.63 -5.66 -3.39
CA CYS A 156 4.03 -6.67 -4.28
C CYS A 156 4.95 -7.05 -5.44
N HIS A 157 5.77 -6.11 -5.90
CA HIS A 157 6.65 -6.29 -7.05
C HIS A 157 8.12 -6.49 -6.64
N ASP A 158 8.83 -7.38 -7.31
CA ASP A 158 10.27 -7.55 -7.24
C ASP A 158 10.85 -7.35 -8.65
N PRO A 159 11.61 -6.26 -8.90
CA PRO A 159 12.16 -5.98 -10.23
C PRO A 159 13.15 -7.05 -10.73
N HIS A 160 13.60 -7.95 -9.86
CA HIS A 160 14.44 -9.10 -10.22
C HIS A 160 13.63 -10.41 -10.31
N SER A 161 12.31 -10.34 -10.35
CA SER A 161 11.43 -11.47 -10.59
C SER A 161 11.22 -11.64 -12.10
N GLU A 162 11.28 -12.88 -12.58
CA GLU A 162 10.95 -13.21 -13.97
C GLU A 162 9.44 -13.43 -14.17
N LYS A 163 8.63 -13.34 -13.10
CA LYS A 163 7.17 -13.49 -13.15
C LYS A 163 6.52 -12.35 -13.93
N ALA A 164 5.34 -12.62 -14.52
CA ALA A 164 4.55 -11.61 -15.19
C ALA A 164 4.29 -10.41 -14.25
N THR A 165 4.46 -9.19 -14.77
CA THR A 165 4.36 -7.93 -14.01
C THR A 165 5.32 -7.82 -12.82
N PHE A 166 6.38 -8.65 -12.77
CA PHE A 166 7.39 -8.63 -11.71
C PHE A 166 6.82 -8.95 -10.32
N LEU A 167 5.76 -9.75 -10.20
CA LEU A 167 5.20 -10.05 -8.89
C LEU A 167 6.13 -10.94 -8.04
N ARG A 168 6.06 -10.78 -6.72
CA ARG A 168 6.78 -11.65 -5.76
C ARG A 168 6.21 -13.06 -5.71
N THR A 169 4.88 -13.17 -5.77
CA THR A 169 4.14 -14.43 -5.81
C THR A 169 3.14 -14.44 -6.97
N GLU A 170 2.75 -15.62 -7.44
CA GLU A 170 1.71 -15.76 -8.44
C GLU A 170 0.37 -15.26 -7.88
N ASN A 171 -0.39 -14.50 -8.66
CA ASN A 171 -1.69 -13.97 -8.19
C ASN A 171 -2.88 -14.90 -8.50
N THR A 172 -2.63 -16.19 -8.71
CA THR A 172 -3.71 -17.18 -8.87
C THR A 172 -4.61 -17.16 -7.63
N ASN A 173 -5.93 -17.10 -7.82
CA ASN A 173 -6.92 -16.99 -6.74
C ASN A 173 -6.72 -15.78 -5.80
N SER A 174 -6.16 -14.68 -6.30
CA SER A 174 -5.86 -13.47 -5.52
C SER A 174 -4.83 -13.69 -4.40
N ALA A 175 -3.93 -14.66 -4.56
CA ALA A 175 -2.95 -15.02 -3.53
C ALA A 175 -2.06 -13.85 -3.08
N VAL A 176 -1.79 -12.86 -3.95
CA VAL A 176 -1.05 -11.64 -3.55
C VAL A 176 -1.88 -10.82 -2.56
N CYS A 177 -3.17 -10.63 -2.83
CA CYS A 177 -4.05 -9.86 -1.96
C CYS A 177 -4.27 -10.57 -0.62
N LEU A 178 -4.51 -11.89 -0.70
CA LEU A 178 -4.74 -12.76 0.45
C LEU A 178 -3.48 -13.05 1.26
N ALA A 179 -2.31 -12.58 0.83
CA ALA A 179 -1.13 -12.54 1.69
C ALA A 179 -1.35 -11.56 2.85
N CYS A 180 -1.99 -10.41 2.59
CA CYS A 180 -2.18 -9.35 3.58
C CYS A 180 -3.57 -9.35 4.21
N HIS A 181 -4.59 -9.80 3.49
CA HIS A 181 -5.98 -9.71 3.94
C HIS A 181 -6.56 -11.06 4.32
N ASP A 182 -7.25 -11.09 5.45
CA ASP A 182 -8.24 -12.11 5.78
C ASP A 182 -9.58 -11.76 5.09
N LYS A 183 -10.41 -12.76 4.80
CA LYS A 183 -11.74 -12.59 4.18
C LYS A 183 -12.84 -12.56 5.22
#